data_AF-A0A838DB65-F1
#
_entry.id   AF-A0A838DB65-F1
#
_cell.length_a   1.000
_cell.length_b   1.000
_cell.length_c   1.000
_cell.angle_alpha   90.00
_cell.angle_beta   90.00
_cell.angle_gamma   90.00
#
_symmetry.space_group_name_H-M   'P 1'
#
loop_
_entity.id
_entity.type
_entity.pdbx_description
1 polymer ?
#
loop_
_entity_poly.entity_id
_entity_poly.type
_entity_poly.pdbx_seq_one_letter_code
_entity_poly.pdbx_strand_id
1 'polypeptide(L)' 'KMAMLYKGKIIEVGEPQQFRQSTNPVVAQFLSGSTEGPILEGSKDAVTTK' A
#
# COMPACT_ATOMS: atom_id res chain seq x y z
N LYS A 1 -15.69 6.64 -4.52
CA LYS A 1 -14.99 6.76 -3.23
C LYS A 1 -14.56 5.40 -2.68
N MET A 2 -13.27 5.28 -2.34
CA MET A 2 -12.62 4.10 -1.76
C MET A 2 -11.75 4.54 -0.57
N ALA A 3 -11.42 3.59 0.31
CA ALA A 3 -10.52 3.81 1.44
C ALA A 3 -9.47 2.70 1.49
N MET A 4 -8.21 3.05 1.74
CA MET A 4 -7.14 2.09 1.95
C MET A 4 -6.89 1.89 3.44
N LEU A 5 -6.98 0.64 3.87
CA LEU A 5 -6.68 0.21 5.22
C LEU A 5 -5.27 -0.40 5.28
N TYR A 6 -4.47 0.03 6.24
CA TYR A 6 -3.17 -0.55 6.52
C TYR A 6 -2.94 -0.58 8.03
N LYS A 7 -2.52 -1.74 8.56
CA LYS A 7 -2.30 -1.98 10.00
C LYS A 7 -3.49 -1.56 10.89
N GLY A 8 -4.71 -1.90 10.45
CA GLY A 8 -5.94 -1.60 11.18
C GLY A 8 -6.34 -0.12 11.20
N LYS A 9 -5.69 0.73 10.40
CA LYS A 9 -6.00 2.16 10.28
C LYS A 9 -6.30 2.52 8.84
N ILE A 10 -7.23 3.45 8.64
CA ILE A 10 -7.46 4.05 7.33
C ILE A 10 -6.31 5.03 7.08
N ILE A 11 -5.53 4.77 6.04
CA ILE A 11 -4.38 5.60 5.66
C ILE A 11 -4.70 6.55 4.51
N GLU A 12 -5.76 6.29 3.74
CA GLU A 12 -6.20 7.17 2.65
C GLU A 12 -7.67 6.94 2.29
N VAL A 13 -8.39 8.00 1.90
CA VAL A 13 -9.78 7.95 1.42
C VAL A 13 -9.94 8.91 0.25
N GLY A 14 -10.52 8.45 -0.85
CA GLY A 14 -10.65 9.29 -2.04
C GLY A 14 -11.29 8.59 -3.24
N GLU A 15 -11.27 9.25 -4.39
CA GLU A 15 -11.61 8.65 -5.68
C GLU A 15 -10.41 7.93 -6.30
N PRO A 16 -10.62 6.92 -7.16
CA PRO A 16 -9.54 6.13 -7.75
C PRO A 16 -8.43 6.96 -8.41
N GLN A 17 -8.77 8.09 -9.04
CA GLN A 17 -7.79 9.02 -9.61
C GLN A 17 -6.87 9.65 -8.56
N GLN A 18 -7.38 9.95 -7.36
CA GLN A 18 -6.58 10.47 -6.25
C GLN A 18 -5.59 9.42 -5.74
N PHE A 19 -6.03 8.15 -5.66
CA PHE A 19 -5.16 7.03 -5.29
C PHE A 19 -3.99 6.87 -6.27
N ARG A 20 -4.22 7.02 -7.59
CA ARG A 20 -3.15 6.95 -8.61
C ARG A 20 -2.10 8.06 -8.48
N GLN A 21 -2.47 9.19 -7.88
CA GLN A 21 -1.59 10.33 -7.63
C GLN A 21 -1.16 10.42 -6.16
N SER A 22 -1.44 9.37 -5.38
CA SER A 22 -1.14 9.36 -3.96
C SER A 22 0.37 9.44 -3.73
N THR A 23 0.78 10.31 -2.83
CA THR A 23 2.17 10.41 -2.35
C THR A 23 2.46 9.45 -1.21
N ASN A 24 1.45 8.70 -0.74
CA ASN A 24 1.61 7.72 0.31
C ASN A 24 2.33 6.48 -0.26
N PRO A 25 3.53 6.14 0.23
CA PRO A 25 4.33 5.06 -0.34
C PRO A 25 3.66 3.69 -0.20
N VAL A 26 2.81 3.49 0.82
CA VAL A 26 2.02 2.26 1.00
C VAL A 26 0.97 2.14 -0.10
N VAL A 27 0.29 3.24 -0.42
CA VAL A 27 -0.72 3.29 -1.48
C VAL A 27 -0.07 3.11 -2.84
N ALA A 28 1.02 3.83 -3.09
CA ALA A 28 1.77 3.74 -4.34
C ALA A 28 2.36 2.32 -4.57
N GLN A 29 2.90 1.69 -3.53
CA GLN A 29 3.38 0.31 -3.61
C GLN A 29 2.25 -0.67 -3.91
N PHE A 30 1.11 -0.54 -3.21
CA PHE A 30 -0.05 -1.41 -3.42
C PHE A 30 -0.60 -1.31 -4.84
N LEU A 31 -0.69 -0.09 -5.38
CA LEU A 31 -1.17 0.15 -6.75
C LEU A 31 -0.19 -0.31 -7.82
N SER A 32 1.12 -0.18 -7.57
CA SER A 32 2.16 -0.63 -8.51
C SER A 32 2.40 -2.13 -8.47
N GLY A 33 1.95 -2.83 -7.42
CA GLY A 33 2.23 -4.24 -7.20
C GLY A 33 3.71 -4.53 -6.90
N SER A 34 4.48 -3.50 -6.52
CA SER A 34 5.91 -3.64 -6.25
C SER A 34 6.17 -4.46 -5.00
N THR A 35 7.13 -5.38 -5.09
CA THR A 35 7.66 -6.12 -3.93
C THR A 35 8.63 -5.28 -3.09
N GLU A 36 8.99 -4.10 -3.57
CA GLU A 36 9.88 -3.16 -2.87
C GLU A 36 9.05 -2.07 -2.19
N GLY A 37 9.25 -1.87 -0.87
CA GLY A 37 8.61 -0.81 -0.10
C GLY A 37 8.03 -1.24 1.25
N PRO A 38 7.34 -0.31 1.96
CA PRO A 38 6.97 -0.42 3.36
C PRO A 38 5.95 -1.53 3.68
N ILE A 39 5.20 -2.04 2.69
CA ILE A 39 4.28 -3.17 2.90
C ILE A 39 5.07 -4.43 3.29
N LEU A 40 6.22 -4.65 2.65
CA LEU A 40 7.02 -5.87 2.76
C LEU A 40 8.23 -5.69 3.67
N GLU A 41 8.79 -4.48 3.76
CA GLU A 41 9.88 -4.17 4.70
C GLU A 41 9.49 -4.40 6.17
N GLY A 42 8.21 -4.20 6.50
CA GLY A 42 7.67 -4.40 7.84
C GLY A 42 7.02 -5.76 8.11
N SER A 43 6.86 -6.63 7.09
CA SER A 43 6.19 -7.93 7.25
C SER A 43 7.18 -9.07 7.00
N LYS A 44 7.60 -9.73 8.09
CA LYS A 44 8.43 -10.95 8.03
C LYS A 44 7.69 -12.12 7.35
N ASP A 45 6.39 -12.00 7.16
CA ASP A 45 5.51 -13.07 6.67
C ASP A 45 5.49 -13.19 5.14
N ALA A 46 5.90 -12.15 4.41
CA ALA A 46 5.75 -12.10 2.96
C ALA A 46 7.04 -12.44 2.19
N VAL A 47 8.14 -12.73 2.89
CA VAL A 47 9.36 -13.25 2.27
C VAL A 47 9.25 -14.77 2.21
N THR A 48 8.54 -15.29 1.20
CA THR A 48 8.80 -16.67 0.75
C THR A 48 10.14 -16.67 0.04
N THR A 49 11.22 -16.84 0.79
CA THR A 49 12.48 -17.36 0.23
C THR A 49 12.26 -18.85 0.01
N LYS A 50 11.99 -19.23 -1.24
CA LYS A 50 12.26 -20.60 -1.70
C LYS A 50 13.70 -20.68 -2.20
#